data_AF-A0AAR2LD98-F1
#
_entry.id   AF-A0AAR2LD98-F1
#
_cell.length_a   1.000
_cell.length_b   1.000
_cell.length_c   1.000
_cell.angle_alpha   90.00
_cell.angle_beta   90.00
_cell.angle_gamma   90.00
#
_symmetry.space_group_name_H-M   'P 1'
#
loop_
_entity.id
_entity.type
_entity.pdbx_description
1 polymer ?
#
loop_
_entity_poly.entity_id
_entity_poly.type
_entity_poly.pdbx_seq_one_letter_code
_entity_poly.pdbx_strand_id
1 'polypeptide(L)'
;YERSFHSNFNNKARGTAILIHKKVLFTPSQTISDPQGRYVIVSGSLFSTPVILASVYAPNWDDVIGLIFFLIDKTLLPSIKKTEYTTIVESDHAPVSLDISFSQNVTQPRVWRLDTSLLSDNHFCEFIGKAIDEFIHFNRSDSISPCTLWETL
;
A
#
# COMPACT_ATOMS: atom_id res chain seq x y z
N TYR A 1 11.11 1.92 8.33
CA TYR A 1 10.66 1.57 6.96
C TYR A 1 10.41 0.07 6.94
N GLU A 2 9.40 -0.42 6.22
CA GLU A 2 9.13 -1.87 6.14
C GLU A 2 9.62 -2.46 4.82
N ARG A 3 9.86 -1.61 3.80
CA ARG A 3 10.42 -2.03 2.52
C ARG A 3 11.57 -1.13 2.11
N SER A 4 12.69 -1.75 1.79
CA SER A 4 13.91 -1.12 1.29
C SER A 4 14.34 -1.86 0.02
N PHE A 5 14.63 -1.10 -1.03
CA PHE A 5 15.23 -1.60 -2.26
C PHE A 5 16.61 -0.95 -2.39
N HIS A 6 17.65 -1.72 -2.71
CA HIS A 6 19.00 -1.19 -2.74
C HIS A 6 19.86 -1.87 -3.81
N SER A 7 20.86 -1.12 -4.28
CA SER A 7 21.91 -1.56 -5.19
C SER A 7 23.24 -1.20 -4.53
N ASN A 8 24.10 -2.21 -4.32
CA ASN A 8 25.37 -2.07 -3.59
C ASN A 8 26.51 -2.64 -4.44
N PHE A 9 27.63 -1.92 -4.53
CA PHE A 9 28.85 -2.43 -5.14
C PHE A 9 29.75 -3.18 -4.15
N ASN A 10 29.93 -2.63 -2.94
CA ASN A 10 30.69 -3.23 -1.84
C ASN A 10 30.06 -2.81 -0.51
N ASN A 11 30.20 -3.63 0.55
CA ASN A 11 29.68 -3.38 1.90
C ASN A 11 30.20 -2.08 2.56
N LYS A 12 31.19 -1.41 1.98
CA LYS A 12 31.81 -0.20 2.54
C LYS A 12 31.74 1.03 1.62
N ALA A 13 31.26 0.92 0.39
CA ALA A 13 31.24 2.05 -0.54
C ALA A 13 30.27 1.82 -1.71
N ARG A 14 29.67 2.93 -2.17
CA ARG A 14 28.85 3.04 -3.39
C ARG A 14 27.59 2.17 -3.36
N GLY A 15 26.47 2.82 -3.11
CA GLY A 15 25.17 2.21 -3.23
C GLY A 15 24.07 3.24 -3.20
N THR A 16 22.91 2.82 -3.70
CA THR A 16 21.71 3.63 -3.70
C THR A 16 20.55 2.83 -3.13
N ALA A 17 19.64 3.51 -2.45
CA ALA A 17 18.48 2.89 -1.84
C ALA A 17 17.21 3.70 -2.08
N ILE A 18 16.09 2.98 -2.16
CA ILE A 18 14.73 3.51 -2.11
C ILE A 18 14.09 2.98 -0.84
N LEU A 19 13.64 3.90 0.01
CA LEU A 19 13.01 3.61 1.29
C LEU A 19 11.54 3.99 1.22
N ILE A 20 10.65 3.02 1.47
CA ILE A 20 9.20 3.24 1.45
C ILE A 20 8.66 3.08 2.87
N HIS A 21 7.96 4.12 3.34
CA HIS A 21 7.40 4.12 4.68
C HIS A 21 6.29 3.07 4.81
N LYS A 22 6.20 2.38 5.96
CA LYS A 22 5.29 1.25 6.19
C LYS A 22 3.81 1.55 5.96
N LYS A 23 3.41 2.81 6.18
CA LYS A 23 2.02 3.27 5.97
C LYS A 23 1.68 3.50 4.50
N VAL A 24 2.66 3.44 3.60
CA VAL A 24 2.48 3.68 2.17
C VAL A 24 2.15 2.35 1.49
N LEU A 25 0.95 2.26 0.91
CA LEU A 25 0.48 1.09 0.18
C LEU A 25 1.13 1.05 -1.20
N PHE A 26 2.36 0.54 -1.22
CA PHE A 26 3.09 0.21 -2.43
C PHE A 26 2.99 -1.30 -2.70
N THR A 27 2.91 -1.72 -3.96
CA THR A 27 2.97 -3.12 -4.38
C THR A 27 4.04 -3.23 -5.47
N PRO A 28 5.24 -3.75 -5.16
CA PRO A 28 6.31 -3.89 -6.15
C PRO A 28 5.92 -4.92 -7.21
N SER A 29 6.26 -4.62 -8.46
CA SER A 29 6.11 -5.52 -9.62
C SER A 29 7.46 -5.99 -10.15
N GLN A 30 8.42 -5.06 -10.31
CA GLN A 30 9.78 -5.39 -10.74
C GLN A 30 10.80 -4.55 -9.97
N THR A 31 11.98 -5.11 -9.74
CA THR A 31 13.13 -4.37 -9.22
C THR A 31 14.33 -4.67 -10.09
N ILE A 32 15.01 -3.61 -10.54
CA ILE A 32 16.24 -3.66 -11.33
C ILE A 32 17.31 -2.95 -10.51
N SER A 33 18.43 -3.62 -10.29
CA SER A 33 19.56 -3.08 -9.52
C SER A 33 20.83 -3.23 -10.33
N ASP A 34 21.66 -2.18 -10.33
CA ASP A 34 22.97 -2.22 -10.96
C ASP A 34 23.97 -2.97 -10.08
N PRO A 35 24.72 -3.95 -10.59
CA PRO A 35 25.76 -4.64 -9.82
C PRO A 35 26.88 -3.70 -9.35
N GLN A 36 27.05 -2.52 -9.99
CA GLN A 36 28.05 -1.52 -9.62
C GLN A 36 27.53 -0.47 -8.63
N GLY A 37 26.35 -0.66 -8.03
CA GLY A 37 25.81 0.26 -7.03
C GLY A 37 25.26 1.57 -7.60
N ARG A 38 25.15 1.70 -8.94
CA ARG A 38 24.83 2.98 -9.59
C ARG A 38 23.35 3.26 -9.72
N TYR A 39 22.47 2.27 -9.69
CA TYR A 39 21.03 2.56 -9.71
C TYR A 39 20.22 1.42 -9.11
N VAL A 40 19.08 1.80 -8.53
CA VAL A 40 17.99 0.89 -8.21
C VAL A 40 16.72 1.48 -8.81
N ILE A 41 15.98 0.67 -9.56
CA ILE A 41 14.72 1.04 -10.20
C ILE A 41 13.68 0.03 -9.73
N VAL A 42 12.55 0.51 -9.25
CA VAL A 42 11.46 -0.29 -8.72
C VAL A 42 10.18 0.12 -9.42
N SER A 43 9.60 -0.77 -10.21
CA SER A 43 8.26 -0.59 -10.76
C SER A 43 7.23 -1.24 -9.84
N GLY A 44 6.03 -0.68 -9.79
CA GLY A 44 4.95 -1.21 -8.98
C GLY A 44 3.70 -0.36 -9.07
N SER A 45 2.79 -0.56 -8.13
CA SER A 45 1.63 0.29 -7.96
C SER A 45 1.62 0.95 -6.58
N LEU A 46 1.26 2.22 -6.55
CA LEU A 46 1.09 3.01 -5.35
C LEU A 46 -0.40 3.40 -5.29
N PHE A 47 -1.14 2.86 -4.31
CA PHE A 47 -2.62 3.00 -4.24
C PHE A 47 -3.32 2.67 -5.59
N SER A 48 -2.91 1.58 -6.24
CA SER A 48 -3.40 1.15 -7.57
C SER A 48 -3.00 2.04 -8.76
N THR A 49 -2.23 3.10 -8.55
CA THR A 49 -1.62 3.87 -9.64
C THR A 49 -0.25 3.29 -10.00
N PRO A 50 0.01 2.90 -11.26
CA PRO A 50 1.33 2.45 -11.69
C PRO A 50 2.39 3.52 -11.48
N VAL A 51 3.52 3.14 -10.88
CA VAL A 51 4.67 4.02 -10.63
C VAL A 51 5.98 3.30 -10.91
N ILE A 52 7.00 4.07 -11.30
CA ILE A 52 8.37 3.59 -11.45
C ILE A 52 9.26 4.50 -10.63
N LEU A 53 9.74 4.03 -9.48
CA LEU A 53 10.68 4.76 -8.65
C LEU A 53 12.09 4.41 -9.10
N ALA A 54 12.85 5.39 -9.56
CA ALA A 54 14.28 5.23 -9.79
C ALA A 54 15.04 5.95 -8.68
N SER A 55 16.22 5.42 -8.36
CA SER A 55 17.26 6.14 -7.63
C SER A 55 18.55 5.83 -8.34
N VAL A 56 19.15 6.86 -8.93
CA VAL A 56 20.33 6.76 -9.78
C VAL A 56 21.46 7.52 -9.10
N TYR A 57 22.64 6.93 -9.15
CA TYR A 57 23.90 7.47 -8.74
C TYR A 57 24.80 7.54 -9.98
N ALA A 58 24.95 8.74 -10.54
CA ALA A 58 25.91 8.99 -11.60
C ALA A 58 27.29 9.22 -10.95
N PRO A 59 28.31 8.39 -11.24
CA PRO A 59 29.66 8.62 -10.72
C PRO A 59 30.22 9.91 -11.30
N ASN A 60 30.59 10.82 -10.41
CA ASN A 60 31.23 12.08 -10.75
C ASN A 60 32.66 11.78 -11.20
N TRP A 61 32.99 11.99 -12.48
CA TRP A 61 34.38 11.89 -12.89
C TRP A 61 35.18 13.15 -12.52
N ASP A 62 34.55 14.32 -12.39
CA ASP A 62 35.27 15.56 -12.02
C ASP A 62 34.52 16.58 -11.13
N ASP A 63 33.20 16.51 -10.87
CA ASP A 63 32.55 17.53 -10.02
C ASP A 63 31.31 17.05 -9.23
N VAL A 64 31.13 17.66 -8.05
CA VAL A 64 30.38 17.20 -6.87
C VAL A 64 28.85 17.32 -7.01
N ILE A 65 28.17 16.51 -7.83
CA ILE A 65 26.71 16.34 -7.66
C ILE A 65 26.26 14.92 -8.03
N GLY A 66 26.24 14.04 -7.02
CA GLY A 66 25.47 12.79 -7.12
C GLY A 66 23.98 13.13 -7.15
N LEU A 67 23.38 13.11 -8.33
CA LEU A 67 21.97 13.48 -8.53
C LEU A 67 21.05 12.28 -8.26
N ILE A 68 20.26 12.34 -7.20
CA ILE A 68 19.18 11.39 -6.93
C ILE A 68 17.89 11.93 -7.57
N PHE A 69 17.33 11.19 -8.52
CA PHE A 69 16.07 11.54 -9.19
C PHE A 69 15.01 10.49 -8.92
N PHE A 70 13.82 10.91 -8.47
CA PHE A 70 12.62 10.08 -8.58
C PHE A 70 11.95 10.32 -9.93
N LEU A 71 11.88 9.27 -10.74
CA LEU A 71 10.97 9.26 -11.88
C LEU A 71 9.56 8.95 -11.36
N ILE A 72 8.55 9.63 -11.88
CA ILE A 72 7.15 9.38 -11.56
C ILE A 72 6.36 9.63 -12.84
N ASP A 73 5.27 8.89 -13.04
CA ASP A 73 4.36 9.16 -14.15
C ASP A 73 3.77 10.58 -14.02
N LYS A 74 3.66 11.29 -15.15
CA LYS A 74 3.12 12.66 -15.21
C LYS A 74 1.72 12.78 -14.62
N THR A 75 0.94 11.71 -14.64
CA THR A 75 -0.42 11.65 -14.05
C THR A 75 -0.41 11.89 -12.54
N LEU A 76 0.72 11.67 -11.87
CA LEU A 76 0.87 11.86 -10.43
C LEU A 76 1.47 13.21 -10.04
N LEU A 77 1.89 14.04 -11.01
CA LEU A 77 2.38 15.40 -10.73
C LEU A 77 1.39 16.24 -9.90
N PRO A 78 0.07 16.20 -10.15
CA PRO A 78 -0.91 16.95 -9.34
C PRO A 78 -1.03 16.43 -7.89
N SER A 79 -0.57 15.21 -7.63
CA SER A 79 -0.63 14.56 -6.30
C SER A 79 0.61 14.85 -5.45
N ILE A 80 1.66 15.46 -6.02
CA ILE A 80 2.87 15.81 -5.30
C ILE A 80 2.59 17.04 -4.43
N LYS A 81 2.74 16.88 -3.10
CA LYS A 81 2.63 17.99 -2.15
C LYS A 81 3.96 18.71 -1.96
N LYS A 82 5.05 17.96 -1.91
CA LYS A 82 6.36 18.48 -1.53
C LYS A 82 7.48 17.61 -2.08
N THR A 83 8.57 18.26 -2.49
CA THR A 83 9.82 17.60 -2.85
C THR A 83 10.95 18.39 -2.21
N GLU A 84 11.78 17.74 -1.39
CA GLU A 84 12.88 18.40 -0.66
C GLU A 84 14.19 17.63 -0.78
N TYR A 85 15.26 18.38 -1.04
CA TYR A 85 16.63 17.92 -0.82
C TYR A 85 16.96 18.16 0.66
N THR A 86 17.17 17.08 1.41
CA THR A 86 17.49 17.19 2.86
C THR A 86 18.99 17.47 3.04
N THR A 87 19.39 18.01 4.19
CA THR A 87 20.80 18.29 4.47
C THR A 87 21.63 17.01 4.64
N ILE A 88 22.89 17.08 4.22
CA ILE A 88 23.89 16.03 4.38
C ILE A 88 24.33 16.01 5.84
N VAL A 89 24.09 14.92 6.58
CA VAL A 89 24.50 14.82 8.00
C VAL A 89 25.56 13.74 8.24
N GLU A 90 25.49 12.58 7.56
CA GLU A 90 26.38 11.43 7.82
C GLU A 90 26.78 10.62 6.56
N SER A 91 26.16 10.90 5.41
CA SER A 91 26.40 10.22 4.13
C SER A 91 27.18 11.15 3.20
N ASP A 92 27.87 10.64 2.18
CA ASP A 92 28.40 11.44 1.08
C ASP A 92 27.30 12.04 0.19
N HIS A 93 26.02 11.75 0.47
CA HIS A 93 24.84 12.22 -0.25
C HIS A 93 23.68 12.69 0.65
N ALA A 94 22.98 13.73 0.18
CA ALA A 94 21.73 14.24 0.75
C ALA A 94 20.55 13.36 0.31
N PRO A 95 19.68 12.89 1.22
CA PRO A 95 18.48 12.18 0.80
C PRO A 95 17.49 13.13 0.11
N VAL A 96 16.85 12.64 -0.94
CA VAL A 96 15.71 13.32 -1.59
C VAL A 96 14.42 12.76 -0.99
N SER A 97 13.58 13.67 -0.51
CA SER A 97 12.26 13.34 0.05
C SER A 97 11.18 13.79 -0.90
N LEU A 98 10.17 12.94 -1.07
CA LEU A 98 9.04 13.15 -1.96
C LEU A 98 7.75 12.82 -1.22
N ASP A 99 6.93 13.84 -0.98
CA ASP A 99 5.61 13.70 -0.39
C ASP A 99 4.54 13.71 -1.48
N ILE A 100 3.83 12.59 -1.59
CA ILE A 100 2.70 12.42 -2.50
C ILE A 100 1.44 12.21 -1.67
N SER A 101 0.41 13.01 -1.93
CA SER A 101 -0.92 12.77 -1.40
C SER A 101 -1.82 12.17 -2.45
N PHE A 102 -2.38 11.02 -2.11
CA PHE A 102 -3.47 10.43 -2.85
C PHE A 102 -4.77 10.92 -2.23
N SER A 103 -5.72 11.37 -3.05
CA SER A 103 -7.10 11.55 -2.61
C SER A 103 -7.62 10.16 -2.23
N GLN A 104 -7.54 9.87 -0.95
CA GLN A 104 -8.13 8.70 -0.36
C GLN A 104 -9.64 8.81 -0.53
N ASN A 105 -10.18 8.20 -1.59
CA ASN A 105 -11.49 7.57 -1.49
C ASN A 105 -11.33 6.35 -0.56
N VAL A 106 -10.95 6.59 0.69
CA VAL A 106 -11.21 5.63 1.76
C VAL A 106 -12.71 5.72 1.95
N THR A 107 -13.44 4.96 1.12
CA THR A 107 -14.64 4.32 1.65
C THR A 107 -14.15 3.62 2.90
N GLN A 108 -14.48 4.18 4.07
CA GLN A 108 -14.25 3.48 5.33
C GLN A 108 -14.71 2.03 5.13
N PRO A 109 -13.95 1.03 5.61
CA PRO A 109 -14.43 -0.35 5.56
C PRO A 109 -15.85 -0.33 6.14
N ARG A 110 -16.83 -0.68 5.31
CA ARG A 110 -18.24 -0.62 5.71
C ARG A 110 -18.35 -1.59 6.87
N VAL A 111 -18.44 -1.06 8.08
CA VAL A 111 -18.85 -1.85 9.24
C VAL A 111 -20.24 -2.35 8.88
N TRP A 112 -20.42 -3.66 8.85
CA TRP A 112 -21.76 -4.23 8.70
C TRP A 112 -22.61 -3.67 9.84
N ARG A 113 -23.55 -2.81 9.49
CA ARG A 113 -24.56 -2.27 10.39
C ARG A 113 -25.89 -2.66 9.78
N LEU A 114 -26.67 -3.41 10.54
CA LEU A 114 -28.06 -3.66 10.21
C LEU A 114 -28.77 -2.31 10.07
N ASP A 115 -29.42 -2.09 8.95
CA ASP A 115 -30.29 -0.92 8.78
C ASP A 115 -31.54 -1.13 9.62
N THR A 116 -31.64 -0.40 10.74
CA THR A 116 -32.76 -0.53 11.68
C THR A 116 -34.08 -0.05 11.08
N SER A 117 -34.07 0.69 9.97
CA SER A 117 -35.30 1.08 9.28
C SER A 117 -36.02 -0.10 8.63
N LEU A 118 -35.29 -1.17 8.27
CA LEU A 118 -35.86 -2.41 7.74
C LEU A 118 -36.68 -3.16 8.79
N LEU A 119 -36.39 -2.97 10.08
CA LEU A 119 -37.20 -3.54 11.18
C LEU A 119 -38.56 -2.86 11.33
N SER A 120 -38.76 -1.72 10.68
CA SER A 120 -40.06 -1.04 10.62
C SER A 120 -40.90 -1.50 9.43
N ASP A 121 -40.32 -2.25 8.49
CA ASP A 121 -41.03 -2.82 7.35
C ASP A 121 -41.56 -4.22 7.71
N ASN A 122 -42.88 -4.34 7.80
CA ASN A 122 -43.55 -5.61 8.10
C ASN A 122 -43.25 -6.69 7.08
N HIS A 123 -43.16 -6.35 5.79
CA HIS A 123 -42.90 -7.34 4.74
C HIS A 123 -41.46 -7.87 4.84
N PHE A 124 -40.51 -7.00 5.19
CA PHE A 124 -39.14 -7.42 5.49
C PHE A 124 -39.07 -8.31 6.72
N CYS A 125 -39.79 -7.98 7.79
CA CYS A 125 -39.83 -8.80 9.01
C CYS A 125 -40.44 -10.18 8.76
N GLU A 126 -41.52 -10.27 7.99
CA GLU A 126 -42.12 -11.55 7.57
C GLU A 126 -41.15 -12.37 6.72
N PHE A 127 -40.47 -11.72 5.77
CA PHE A 127 -39.49 -12.37 4.90
C PHE A 127 -38.31 -12.94 5.69
N ILE A 128 -37.69 -12.14 6.55
CA ILE A 128 -36.56 -12.57 7.37
C ILE A 128 -37.00 -13.63 8.39
N GLY A 129 -38.16 -13.48 9.01
CA GLY A 129 -38.72 -14.49 9.91
C GLY A 129 -38.88 -15.84 9.22
N LYS A 130 -39.48 -15.85 8.03
CA LYS A 130 -39.64 -17.08 7.24
C LYS A 130 -38.30 -17.71 6.85
N ALA A 131 -37.31 -16.90 6.47
CA ALA A 131 -35.98 -17.39 6.12
C ALA A 131 -35.26 -18.04 7.32
N ILE A 132 -35.41 -17.44 8.52
CA ILE A 132 -34.87 -18.00 9.77
C ILE A 132 -35.56 -19.32 10.11
N ASP A 133 -36.88 -19.39 9.99
CA ASP A 133 -37.65 -20.61 10.26
C ASP A 133 -37.27 -21.75 9.30
N GLU A 134 -37.14 -21.45 8.01
CA GLU A 134 -36.66 -22.40 7.00
C GLU A 134 -35.24 -22.87 7.33
N PHE A 135 -34.34 -21.95 7.69
CA PHE A 135 -32.98 -22.30 8.08
C PHE A 135 -32.95 -23.26 9.28
N ILE A 136 -33.70 -22.95 10.34
CA ILE A 136 -33.78 -23.80 11.54
C ILE A 136 -34.39 -25.16 11.18
N HIS A 137 -35.44 -25.18 10.36
CA HIS A 137 -36.08 -26.43 9.94
C HIS A 137 -35.10 -27.36 9.19
N PHE A 138 -34.31 -26.81 8.27
CA PHE A 138 -33.37 -27.61 7.46
C PHE A 138 -32.10 -28.02 8.22
N ASN A 139 -31.63 -27.21 9.16
CA ASN A 139 -30.35 -27.44 9.84
C ASN A 139 -30.49 -28.06 11.25
N ARG A 140 -31.72 -28.24 11.74
CA ARG A 140 -31.96 -28.94 13.01
C ARG A 140 -31.86 -30.46 12.81
N SER A 141 -30.91 -31.07 13.49
CA SER A 141 -30.73 -32.53 13.57
C SER A 141 -30.40 -32.93 15.00
N ASP A 142 -30.71 -34.17 15.40
CA ASP A 142 -30.42 -34.69 16.75
C ASP A 142 -28.91 -34.72 17.07
N SER A 143 -28.06 -34.60 16.05
CA SER A 143 -26.59 -34.53 16.17
C SER A 143 -26.03 -33.12 16.32
N ILE A 144 -26.83 -32.07 16.09
CA ILE A 144 -26.38 -30.67 16.08
C ILE A 144 -26.83 -29.99 17.38
N SER A 145 -25.86 -29.43 18.12
CA SER A 145 -26.17 -28.70 19.35
C SER A 145 -26.90 -27.38 19.04
N PRO A 146 -27.85 -26.94 19.88
CA PRO A 146 -28.51 -25.65 19.70
C PRO A 146 -27.54 -24.47 19.62
N CYS A 147 -26.43 -24.52 20.36
CA CYS A 147 -25.40 -23.47 20.33
C CYS A 147 -24.76 -23.35 18.95
N THR A 148 -24.41 -24.47 18.32
CA THR A 148 -23.84 -24.49 16.97
C THR A 148 -24.82 -23.94 15.94
N LEU A 149 -26.12 -24.24 16.10
CA LEU A 149 -27.16 -23.73 15.20
C LEU A 149 -27.30 -22.20 15.30
N TRP A 150 -27.21 -21.65 16.53
CA TRP A 150 -27.25 -20.20 16.77
C TRP A 150 -26.03 -19.47 16.24
N GLU A 151 -24.84 -20.06 16.30
CA GLU A 151 -23.60 -19.46 15.76
C GLU A 151 -23.57 -19.43 14.22
N THR A 152 -24.40 -20.25 13.56
CA THR A 152 -24.50 -20.31 12.10
C THR A 152 -25.61 -19.44 11.50
N LEU A 153 -26.43 -18.82 12.35
CA LEU A 153 -27.53 -17.92 12.00
C LEU A 153 -27.02 -16.49 11.84
#